data_AF-A0A937VH24-F1
#
_entry.id   AF-A0A937VH24-F1
#
_cell.length_a   1.000
_cell.length_b   1.000
_cell.length_c   1.000
_cell.angle_alpha   90.00
_cell.angle_beta   90.00
_cell.angle_gamma   90.00
#
_symmetry.space_group_name_H-M   'P 1'
#
loop_
_entity.id
_entity.type
_entity.pdbx_description
1 polymer ?
#
loop_
_entity_poly.entity_id
_entity_poly.type
_entity_poly.pdbx_seq_one_letter_code
_entity_poly.pdbx_strand_id
1 'polypeptide(L)'
;MKNAAFLVGISKYPDHTIKGVPNDLNLLAKALQQHNYPQGAIHIFQDTHTTLAELHSLLAQIQAEYKDVERGTCYLHVGASGALALEPMRGGVLPSDGDLGDFSTALPFAALNEYLPVRPGMRVILTIDT
;
A
#
# COMPACT_ATOMS: atom_id res chain seq x y z
N MET A 1 -3.11 13.93 -17.77
CA MET A 1 -2.27 12.83 -17.25
C MET A 1 -2.32 12.90 -15.73
N LYS A 2 -2.75 11.84 -15.03
CA LYS A 2 -2.80 11.82 -13.56
C LYS A 2 -1.55 11.13 -13.01
N ASN A 3 -0.80 11.81 -12.16
CA ASN A 3 0.32 11.22 -11.42
C ASN A 3 0.01 11.38 -9.94
N ALA A 4 -0.13 10.28 -9.22
CA ALA A 4 -0.35 10.30 -7.78
C ALA A 4 0.45 9.18 -7.10
N ALA A 5 0.81 9.43 -5.86
CA ALA A 5 1.54 8.53 -4.99
C ALA A 5 0.74 8.30 -3.71
N PHE A 6 0.58 7.03 -3.34
CA PHE A 6 -0.12 6.60 -2.14
C PHE A 6 0.89 5.86 -1.26
N LEU A 7 1.18 6.41 -0.09
CA LEU A 7 2.14 5.87 0.86
C LEU A 7 1.36 5.35 2.06
N VAL A 8 1.22 4.03 2.17
CA VAL A 8 0.48 3.35 3.23
C VAL A 8 1.48 2.79 4.23
N GLY A 9 1.32 3.13 5.50
CA GLY A 9 2.17 2.63 6.57
C GLY A 9 1.37 2.13 7.76
N ILE A 10 1.64 0.88 8.16
CA ILE A 10 1.06 0.24 9.34
C ILE A 10 2.19 -0.02 10.33
N SER A 11 2.30 0.86 11.33
CA SER A 11 3.38 0.79 12.31
C SER A 11 2.93 0.24 13.66
N LYS A 12 1.63 0.28 13.97
CA LYS A 12 1.06 -0.15 15.25
C LYS A 12 0.27 -1.44 15.10
N TYR A 13 0.68 -2.44 15.86
CA TYR A 13 0.02 -3.74 15.99
C TYR A 13 -0.38 -3.95 17.46
N PRO A 14 -1.28 -4.90 17.77
CA PRO A 14 -1.74 -5.12 19.13
C PRO A 14 -0.61 -5.53 20.10
N ASP A 15 0.40 -6.22 19.59
CA ASP A 15 1.50 -6.82 20.34
C ASP A 15 2.86 -6.14 20.11
N HIS A 16 3.02 -5.36 19.03
CA HIS A 16 4.28 -4.70 18.70
C HIS A 16 4.13 -3.38 17.93
N THR A 17 5.25 -2.67 17.74
CA THR A 17 5.30 -1.43 16.95
C THR A 17 6.56 -1.40 16.09
N ILE A 18 6.42 -1.09 14.80
CA ILE A 18 7.52 -0.96 13.86
C ILE A 18 7.97 0.50 13.80
N LYS A 19 9.18 0.80 14.29
CA LYS A 19 9.67 2.18 14.38
C LYS A 19 10.13 2.78 13.03
N GLY A 20 10.43 1.95 12.04
CA GLY A 20 10.94 2.36 10.73
C GLY A 20 9.88 3.01 9.85
N VAL A 21 8.66 2.47 9.84
CA VAL A 21 7.60 2.84 8.89
C VAL A 21 7.37 4.36 8.79
N PRO A 22 7.19 5.13 9.88
CA PRO A 22 6.99 6.58 9.77
C PRO A 22 8.17 7.31 9.10
N ASN A 23 9.40 6.85 9.34
CA ASN A 23 10.59 7.41 8.71
C ASN A 23 10.60 7.10 7.20
N ASP A 24 10.25 5.88 6.81
CA ASP A 24 10.27 5.46 5.40
C ASP A 24 9.24 6.25 4.57
N LEU A 25 8.02 6.43 5.11
CA LEU A 25 7.00 7.27 4.46
C LEU A 25 7.50 8.71 4.26
N ASN A 26 8.16 9.30 5.27
CA ASN A 26 8.67 10.66 5.20
C ASN A 26 9.81 10.80 4.15
N LEU A 27 10.73 9.84 4.11
CA LEU A 27 11.82 9.83 3.13
C LEU A 27 11.28 9.65 1.71
N LEU A 28 10.33 8.74 1.50
CA LEU A 28 9.69 8.53 0.20
C LEU A 28 8.91 9.76 -0.26
N ALA A 29 8.14 10.40 0.63
CA ALA A 29 7.42 11.63 0.30
C ALA A 29 8.38 12.74 -0.19
N LYS A 30 9.52 12.92 0.50
CA LYS A 30 10.56 13.88 0.09
C LYS A 30 11.18 13.52 -1.25
N ALA A 31 11.50 12.24 -1.47
CA ALA A 31 12.05 11.77 -2.74
C ALA A 31 11.06 11.99 -3.90
N LEU A 32 9.77 11.70 -3.70
CA LEU A 32 8.73 11.93 -4.70
C LEU A 32 8.57 13.41 -5.06
N GLN A 33 8.66 14.31 -4.07
CA GLN A 33 8.67 15.75 -4.31
C GLN A 33 9.86 16.17 -5.18
N GLN A 34 11.06 15.60 -4.93
CA GLN A 34 12.24 15.84 -5.78
C GLN A 34 12.08 15.28 -7.20
N HIS A 35 11.21 14.27 -7.37
CA HIS A 35 10.82 13.72 -8.68
C HIS A 35 9.58 14.37 -9.29
N ASN A 36 9.28 15.62 -8.94
CA ASN A 36 8.18 16.43 -9.49
C ASN A 36 6.76 15.88 -9.24
N TYR A 37 6.56 15.07 -8.19
CA TYR A 37 5.21 14.86 -7.68
C TYR A 37 4.79 16.11 -6.90
N PRO A 38 3.74 16.83 -7.32
CA PRO A 38 3.25 17.97 -6.55
C PRO A 38 2.73 17.47 -5.19
N GLN A 39 2.82 18.32 -4.16
CA GLN A 39 2.42 17.92 -2.80
C GLN A 39 0.98 17.38 -2.74
N GLY A 40 0.05 17.98 -3.49
CA GLY A 40 -1.34 17.51 -3.55
C GLY A 40 -1.57 16.17 -4.26
N ALA A 41 -0.53 15.59 -4.86
CA ALA A 41 -0.56 14.27 -5.49
C ALA A 41 0.10 13.18 -4.62
N ILE A 42 0.58 13.52 -3.42
CA ILE A 42 1.18 12.56 -2.48
C ILE A 42 0.20 12.39 -1.32
N HIS A 43 -0.33 11.19 -1.19
CA HIS A 43 -1.30 10.81 -0.17
C HIS A 43 -0.60 9.88 0.82
N ILE A 44 -0.63 10.25 2.11
CA ILE A 44 0.04 9.48 3.17
C ILE A 44 -1.02 8.96 4.13
N PHE A 45 -1.06 7.64 4.30
CA PHE A 45 -1.95 6.92 5.21
C PHE A 45 -1.09 6.23 6.26
N GLN A 46 -0.75 6.96 7.33
CA GLN A 46 0.08 6.44 8.42
C GLN A 46 -0.81 6.06 9.59
N ASP A 47 -0.78 4.78 9.97
CA ASP A 47 -1.64 4.20 11.00
C ASP A 47 -3.13 4.57 10.83
N THR A 48 -3.55 4.76 9.57
CA THR A 48 -4.95 4.93 9.17
C THR A 48 -5.28 3.89 8.10
N HIS A 49 -6.54 3.46 8.07
CA HIS A 49 -6.98 2.37 7.20
C HIS A 49 -6.17 1.08 7.39
N THR A 50 -5.91 0.72 8.65
CA THR A 50 -4.93 -0.31 8.98
C THR A 50 -5.53 -1.70 9.13
N THR A 51 -6.84 -1.81 9.33
CA THR A 51 -7.51 -3.12 9.38
C THR A 51 -7.63 -3.75 7.99
N LEU A 52 -7.80 -5.06 7.91
CA LEU A 52 -7.94 -5.76 6.62
C LEU A 52 -9.06 -5.14 5.77
N ALA A 53 -10.22 -4.89 6.37
CA ALA A 53 -11.38 -4.33 5.68
C ALA A 53 -11.14 -2.90 5.20
N GLU A 54 -10.45 -2.07 5.99
CA GLU A 54 -10.11 -0.71 5.59
C GLU A 54 -9.05 -0.68 4.49
N LEU A 55 -8.07 -1.57 4.52
CA LEU A 55 -7.08 -1.71 3.44
C LEU A 55 -7.75 -2.06 2.12
N HIS A 56 -8.67 -3.03 2.11
CA HIS A 56 -9.46 -3.36 0.92
C HIS A 56 -10.25 -2.14 0.42
N SER A 57 -10.84 -1.37 1.34
CA SER A 57 -11.61 -0.17 0.99
C SER A 57 -10.72 0.92 0.39
N LEU A 58 -9.55 1.17 0.98
CA LEU A 58 -8.57 2.14 0.50
C LEU A 58 -8.04 1.75 -0.89
N LEU A 59 -7.69 0.48 -1.10
CA LEU A 59 -7.20 -0.02 -2.37
C LEU A 59 -8.27 0.06 -3.47
N ALA A 60 -9.53 -0.24 -3.14
CA ALA A 60 -10.65 -0.06 -4.05
C ALA A 60 -10.89 1.42 -4.41
N GLN A 61 -10.73 2.33 -3.44
CA GLN A 61 -10.81 3.77 -3.69
C GLN A 61 -9.70 4.23 -4.63
N ILE A 62 -8.45 3.81 -4.39
CA ILE A 62 -7.31 4.10 -5.27
C ILE A 62 -7.59 3.56 -6.67
N GLN A 63 -8.06 2.33 -6.81
CA GLN A 63 -8.41 1.76 -8.10
C GLN A 63 -9.48 2.60 -8.83
N ALA A 64 -10.54 2.99 -8.12
CA ALA A 64 -11.64 3.79 -8.66
C ALA A 64 -11.18 5.19 -9.11
N GLU A 65 -10.24 5.79 -8.38
CA GLU A 65 -9.61 7.07 -8.73
C GLU A 65 -8.87 7.08 -10.07
N TYR A 66 -8.54 5.89 -10.59
CA TYR A 66 -7.93 5.72 -11.90
C TYR A 66 -8.93 5.19 -12.93
N LYS A 67 -10.18 4.88 -12.62
CA LYS A 67 -11.12 4.21 -13.56
C LYS A 67 -11.18 4.89 -14.94
N ASP A 68 -11.33 6.21 -14.96
CA ASP A 68 -11.50 7.01 -16.19
C ASP A 68 -10.21 7.74 -16.62
N VAL A 69 -9.06 7.36 -16.06
CA VAL A 69 -7.76 7.95 -16.40
C VAL A 69 -7.16 7.24 -17.62
N GLU A 70 -7.04 7.94 -18.74
CA GLU A 70 -6.46 7.36 -19.96
C GLU A 70 -4.93 7.16 -19.89
N ARG A 71 -4.23 8.10 -19.24
CA ARG A 71 -2.77 8.06 -19.07
C ARG A 71 -2.34 8.61 -17.73
N GLY A 72 -1.45 7.90 -17.05
CA GLY A 72 -0.99 8.32 -15.73
C GLY A 72 0.03 7.41 -15.08
N THR A 73 0.49 7.84 -13.91
CA THR A 73 1.34 7.05 -13.01
C THR A 73 0.63 6.86 -11.67
N CYS A 74 0.56 5.61 -11.20
CA CYS A 74 0.13 5.23 -9.86
C CYS A 74 1.35 4.69 -9.12
N TYR A 75 1.86 5.45 -8.15
CA TYR A 75 2.88 4.98 -7.22
C TYR A 75 2.21 4.51 -5.94
N LEU A 76 2.40 3.26 -5.54
CA LEU A 76 1.91 2.70 -4.28
C LEU A 76 3.10 2.19 -3.48
N HIS A 77 3.22 2.65 -2.25
CA HIS A 77 4.14 2.10 -1.26
C HIS A 77 3.36 1.52 -0.10
N VAL A 78 3.75 0.34 0.35
CA VAL A 78 3.21 -0.30 1.56
C VAL A 78 4.37 -0.64 2.50
N GLY A 79 4.42 0.02 3.65
CA GLY A 79 5.34 -0.30 4.75
C GLY A 79 4.56 -0.90 5.92
N ALA A 80 4.76 -2.18 6.21
CA ALA A 80 3.98 -2.93 7.20
C ALA A 80 4.71 -4.22 7.60
N SER A 81 4.18 -5.01 8.53
CA SER A 81 4.68 -6.37 8.78
C SER A 81 4.27 -7.27 7.61
N GLY A 82 5.16 -8.19 7.20
CA GLY A 82 4.83 -9.27 6.28
C GLY A 82 4.03 -10.39 6.93
N ALA A 83 3.25 -11.11 6.12
CA ALA A 83 2.61 -12.38 6.48
C ALA A 83 3.00 -13.48 5.48
N LEU A 84 3.20 -14.71 5.98
CA LEU A 84 3.61 -15.86 5.16
C LEU A 84 2.81 -17.11 5.57
N ALA A 85 2.22 -17.80 4.59
CA ALA A 85 1.78 -19.17 4.71
C ALA A 85 2.72 -20.07 3.90
N LEU A 86 3.04 -21.28 4.41
CA LEU A 86 3.91 -22.23 3.70
C LEU A 86 3.14 -23.25 2.86
N GLU A 87 1.89 -23.56 3.23
CA GLU A 87 1.08 -24.60 2.57
C GLU A 87 -0.38 -24.12 2.33
N PRO A 88 -0.74 -23.68 1.11
CA PRO A 88 0.17 -23.37 0.01
C PRO A 88 1.03 -22.12 0.33
N MET A 89 2.19 -22.02 -0.33
CA MET A 89 3.08 -20.88 -0.17
C MET A 89 2.38 -19.59 -0.63
N ARG A 90 2.15 -18.66 0.30
CA ARG A 90 1.49 -17.36 0.05
C ARG A 90 2.15 -16.28 0.87
N GLY A 91 2.39 -15.13 0.25
CA GLY A 91 2.86 -13.92 0.92
C GLY A 91 1.79 -12.84 0.94
N GLY A 92 1.86 -11.96 1.92
CA GLY A 92 0.93 -10.85 2.06
C GLY A 92 1.43 -9.77 3.01
N VAL A 93 0.59 -8.76 3.16
CA VAL A 93 0.76 -7.69 4.14
C VAL A 93 -0.09 -8.03 5.35
N LEU A 94 0.48 -7.90 6.55
CA LEU A 94 -0.24 -8.04 7.81
C LEU A 94 -0.96 -6.72 8.15
N PRO A 95 -2.30 -6.70 8.24
CA PRO A 95 -3.05 -5.56 8.74
C PRO A 95 -2.90 -5.41 10.25
N SER A 96 -3.33 -4.28 10.83
CA SER A 96 -3.24 -4.05 12.28
C SER A 96 -4.14 -4.98 13.11
N ASP A 97 -5.18 -5.55 12.51
CA ASP A 97 -6.06 -6.56 13.11
C ASP A 97 -5.71 -7.99 12.66
N GLY A 98 -4.59 -8.16 11.95
CA GLY A 98 -4.12 -9.46 11.49
C GLY A 98 -3.50 -10.30 12.62
N ASP A 99 -3.63 -11.61 12.48
CA ASP A 99 -2.99 -12.62 13.33
C ASP A 99 -1.81 -13.26 12.57
N LEU A 100 -0.61 -13.19 13.14
CA LEU A 100 0.60 -13.81 12.58
C LEU A 100 0.47 -15.34 12.42
N GLY A 101 -0.40 -15.98 13.21
CA GLY A 101 -0.68 -17.42 13.13
C GLY A 101 -1.75 -17.79 12.10
N ASP A 102 -2.52 -16.84 11.59
CA ASP A 102 -3.60 -17.08 10.62
C ASP A 102 -3.51 -16.15 9.41
N PHE A 103 -2.91 -16.69 8.34
CA PHE A 103 -2.79 -15.99 7.06
C PHE A 103 -4.14 -15.59 6.43
N SER A 104 -5.27 -16.17 6.85
CA SER A 104 -6.60 -15.75 6.35
C SER A 104 -6.95 -14.30 6.72
N THR A 105 -6.28 -13.76 7.74
CA THR A 105 -6.42 -12.38 8.22
C THR A 105 -5.45 -11.40 7.54
N ALA A 106 -4.52 -11.89 6.72
CA ALA A 106 -3.60 -11.07 5.96
C ALA A 106 -4.24 -10.56 4.65
N LEU A 107 -3.68 -9.49 4.07
CA LEU A 107 -3.95 -9.10 2.70
C LEU A 107 -2.98 -9.85 1.77
N PRO A 108 -3.42 -10.86 0.99
CA PRO A 108 -2.51 -11.58 0.11
C PRO A 108 -1.98 -10.68 -1.01
N PHE A 109 -0.73 -10.85 -1.44
CA PHE A 109 -0.19 -10.10 -2.58
C PHE A 109 -0.99 -10.31 -3.87
N ALA A 110 -1.58 -11.49 -4.05
CA ALA A 110 -2.50 -11.76 -5.14
C ALA A 110 -3.72 -10.84 -5.09
N ALA A 111 -4.33 -10.65 -3.92
CA ALA A 111 -5.47 -9.74 -3.76
C ALA A 111 -5.05 -8.27 -3.94
N LEU A 112 -3.88 -7.87 -3.41
CA LEU A 112 -3.31 -6.53 -3.64
C LEU A 112 -3.16 -6.25 -5.14
N ASN A 113 -2.67 -7.22 -5.92
CA ASN A 113 -2.47 -7.09 -7.35
C ASN A 113 -3.77 -6.81 -8.13
N GLU A 114 -4.91 -7.38 -7.70
CA GLU A 114 -6.21 -7.15 -8.35
C GLU A 114 -6.70 -5.69 -8.23
N TYR A 115 -6.19 -4.92 -7.26
CA TYR A 115 -6.54 -3.50 -7.11
C TYR A 115 -5.69 -2.56 -7.97
N LEU A 116 -4.55 -3.02 -8.49
CA LEU A 116 -3.63 -2.14 -9.20
C LEU A 116 -4.23 -1.76 -10.57
N PRO A 117 -4.19 -0.47 -10.98
CA PRO A 117 -4.78 -0.01 -12.24
C PRO A 117 -3.88 -0.32 -13.45
N VAL A 118 -3.44 -1.58 -13.60
CA VAL A 118 -2.53 -2.03 -14.67
C VAL A 118 -3.31 -2.19 -15.97
N ARG A 119 -3.05 -1.28 -16.93
CA ARG A 119 -3.64 -1.30 -18.28
C ARG A 119 -2.83 -0.39 -19.23
N PRO A 120 -3.05 -0.45 -20.57
CA PRO A 120 -2.36 0.44 -21.49
C PRO A 120 -2.48 1.93 -21.10
N GLY A 121 -1.37 2.66 -21.19
CA GLY A 121 -1.30 4.07 -20.79
C GLY A 121 -1.08 4.32 -19.30
N MET A 122 -1.18 3.30 -18.45
CA MET A 122 -0.92 3.40 -17.01
C MET A 122 0.45 2.84 -16.64
N ARG A 123 1.26 3.65 -15.95
CA ARG A 123 2.46 3.20 -15.25
C ARG A 123 2.11 2.91 -13.79
N VAL A 124 2.29 1.69 -13.32
CA VAL A 124 2.14 1.33 -11.91
C VAL A 124 3.52 1.06 -11.33
N ILE A 125 3.81 1.67 -10.18
CA ILE A 125 5.04 1.42 -9.40
C ILE A 125 4.57 0.96 -8.04
N LEU A 126 4.89 -0.28 -7.67
CA LEU A 126 4.59 -0.85 -6.36
C LEU A 126 5.90 -1.09 -5.62
N THR A 127 6.00 -0.58 -4.41
CA THR A 127 7.07 -0.91 -3.47
C THR A 127 6.44 -1.47 -2.20
N ILE A 128 7.01 -2.55 -1.68
CA ILE A 128 6.56 -3.22 -0.46
C ILE A 128 7.80 -3.35 0.44
N ASP A 129 7.67 -2.88 1.67
CA ASP A 129 8.70 -3.00 2.71
C ASP A 129 8.07 -3.72 3.90
N THR A 130 8.37 -5.02 4.02
CA THR A 130 7.70 -5.99 4.90
C THR A 130 8.66 -6.98 5.54
#